data_AF-A0A3D3ZAF3-F1
#
_entry.id   AF-A0A3D3ZAF3-F1
#
_cell.length_a   1.000
_cell.length_b   1.000
_cell.length_c   1.000
_cell.angle_alpha   90.00
_cell.angle_beta   90.00
_cell.angle_gamma   90.00
#
_symmetry.space_group_name_H-M   'P 1'
#
loop_
_entity.id
_entity.type
_entity.pdbx_description
1 polymer ?
#
loop_
_entity_poly.entity_id
_entity_poly.type
_entity_poly.pdbx_seq_one_letter_code
_entity_poly.pdbx_strand_id
1 'polypeptide(L)'
;MKKKTLRFAAFTLALAMLPGCGKGRTPAEPTTVNQAMLLEQSAQKQTEYTFPEKFTGDWVSQEGRLTIHADAQVVAELGTVLPTATVTPRDFTQEDVDTLLRVLLKGEPLYSTVMTKQEYQDSIDYVNSSEWHTDPDAPEQTPEQLEERRKELIAYYTAEMANAPEEKPVIHGFEDSGTPNEVSGDATVDGAKYEVSIMNRFGGYLTSATIVNSDFKYYRSTDWGSISKEEAIAKADAVMQELGLSDMVLADAQTPREGERKGTWELYYTPSINGLPIPGIREDRVSSDPAVGEDHQYWTYRSSEETNADAVSWYMESVWITVGRDGILSFEWDSPSTEPVIKEAQTALMPFEDIASIANTMLPVVVIGPSEARSLVEIDKSNGDETYMDVEITKVSLSLMRVRDKGSLQGTIVPVWDFWGTWDWYEPGDDASDSMKKGATYVTQPMLTLNAIDGNVVSRMFGY
;
A
#
# COMPACT_ATOMS: atom_id res chain seq x y z
N MET A 1 2.40 -69.34 -29.15
CA MET A 1 2.91 -68.01 -28.72
C MET A 1 1.70 -67.12 -28.43
N LYS A 2 1.57 -66.69 -27.17
CA LYS A 2 0.37 -66.07 -26.59
C LYS A 2 0.40 -64.55 -26.79
N LYS A 3 -0.60 -63.99 -27.49
CA LYS A 3 -0.94 -62.56 -27.41
C LYS A 3 -1.87 -62.37 -26.20
N LYS A 4 -1.41 -61.66 -25.17
CA LYS A 4 -2.22 -61.33 -23.99
C LYS A 4 -2.99 -60.03 -24.27
N THR A 5 -4.30 -60.16 -24.13
CA THR A 5 -5.34 -59.14 -24.06
C THR A 5 -5.11 -58.13 -22.94
N LEU A 6 -5.25 -56.86 -23.30
CA LEU A 6 -5.38 -55.69 -22.46
C LEU A 6 -6.66 -55.80 -21.61
N ARG A 7 -6.56 -55.64 -20.29
CA ARG A 7 -7.72 -55.49 -19.38
C ARG A 7 -7.61 -54.14 -18.69
N PHE A 8 -8.54 -53.25 -19.01
CA PHE A 8 -8.84 -52.05 -18.23
C PHE A 8 -9.46 -52.48 -16.90
N ALA A 9 -8.89 -52.02 -15.79
CA ALA A 9 -9.51 -52.09 -14.47
C ALA A 9 -9.81 -50.66 -14.03
N ALA A 10 -11.09 -50.29 -14.06
CA ALA A 10 -11.60 -49.08 -13.44
C ALA A 10 -11.62 -49.28 -11.92
N PHE A 11 -10.88 -48.46 -11.18
CA PHE A 11 -11.02 -48.36 -9.74
C PHE A 11 -11.94 -47.18 -9.42
N THR A 12 -13.17 -47.50 -9.03
CA THR A 12 -14.14 -46.59 -8.44
C THR A 12 -13.68 -46.30 -7.02
N LEU A 13 -13.24 -45.08 -6.74
CA LEU A 13 -12.94 -44.63 -5.38
C LEU A 13 -14.20 -43.97 -4.80
N ALA A 14 -14.94 -44.74 -4.00
CA ALA A 14 -15.97 -44.20 -3.13
C ALA A 14 -15.29 -43.71 -1.84
N LEU A 15 -15.27 -42.38 -1.61
CA LEU A 15 -14.93 -41.82 -0.30
C LEU A 15 -16.20 -41.34 0.41
N ALA A 16 -16.36 -41.85 1.62
CA ALA A 16 -17.47 -41.60 2.53
C ALA A 16 -17.49 -40.14 3.01
N MET A 17 -18.68 -39.55 3.05
CA MET A 17 -18.95 -38.28 3.71
C MET A 17 -19.01 -38.50 5.23
N LEU A 18 -18.15 -37.80 5.97
CA LEU A 18 -18.31 -37.51 7.39
C LEU A 18 -18.36 -35.98 7.54
N PRO A 19 -19.29 -35.41 8.32
CA PRO A 19 -19.34 -33.98 8.57
C PRO A 19 -18.48 -33.61 9.79
N GLY A 20 -17.74 -32.50 9.72
CA GLY A 20 -17.31 -31.76 10.92
C GLY A 20 -15.82 -31.39 10.98
N CYS A 21 -15.59 -30.07 11.01
CA CYS A 21 -14.39 -29.32 11.42
C CYS A 21 -13.23 -29.18 10.42
N GLY A 22 -13.02 -27.91 10.01
CA GLY A 22 -11.87 -27.42 9.26
C GLY A 22 -12.14 -27.29 7.76
N LYS A 23 -12.58 -26.12 7.29
CA LYS A 23 -12.42 -25.76 5.87
C LYS A 23 -10.92 -25.62 5.58
N GLY A 24 -10.22 -26.72 5.39
CA GLY A 24 -8.94 -26.70 4.69
C GLY A 24 -9.22 -26.26 3.27
N ARG A 25 -8.90 -25.02 2.92
CA ARG A 25 -8.92 -24.55 1.53
C ARG A 25 -8.00 -25.49 0.74
N THR A 26 -8.52 -26.09 -0.34
CA THR A 26 -7.68 -26.82 -1.30
C THR A 26 -6.56 -25.87 -1.74
N PRO A 27 -5.27 -26.28 -1.70
CA PRO A 27 -4.18 -25.43 -2.11
C PRO A 27 -4.43 -24.96 -3.55
N ALA A 28 -4.45 -23.65 -3.80
CA ALA A 28 -4.60 -23.14 -5.15
C ALA A 28 -3.45 -23.66 -6.03
N GLU A 29 -3.76 -24.25 -7.19
CA GLU A 29 -2.73 -24.69 -8.14
C GLU A 29 -1.96 -23.47 -8.68
N PRO A 30 -0.67 -23.63 -9.01
CA PRO A 30 0.09 -22.55 -9.64
C PRO A 30 -0.57 -22.13 -10.95
N THR A 31 -0.62 -20.82 -11.17
CA THR A 31 -1.30 -20.22 -12.33
C THR A 31 -0.38 -20.03 -13.52
N THR A 32 0.93 -20.14 -13.33
CA THR A 32 1.96 -19.94 -14.35
C THR A 32 3.08 -20.98 -14.23
N VAL A 33 3.91 -21.08 -15.28
CA VAL A 33 5.10 -21.95 -15.28
C VAL A 33 6.16 -21.43 -14.29
N ASN A 34 6.40 -20.11 -14.26
CA ASN A 34 7.36 -19.50 -13.34
C ASN A 34 6.99 -19.78 -11.88
N GLN A 35 5.72 -19.59 -11.52
CA GLN A 35 5.22 -19.88 -10.18
C GLN A 35 5.36 -21.36 -9.85
N ALA A 36 5.05 -22.27 -10.78
CA ALA A 36 5.21 -23.70 -10.55
C ALA A 36 6.69 -24.08 -10.30
N MET A 37 7.62 -23.52 -11.07
CA MET A 37 9.05 -23.74 -10.89
C MET A 37 9.55 -23.18 -9.55
N LEU A 38 9.10 -21.99 -9.17
CA LEU A 38 9.45 -21.36 -7.90
C LEU A 38 8.97 -22.20 -6.70
N LEU A 39 7.75 -22.74 -6.76
CA LEU A 39 7.23 -23.65 -5.75
C LEU A 39 7.95 -25.00 -5.71
N GLU A 40 8.40 -25.52 -6.85
CA GLU A 40 9.22 -26.73 -6.89
C GLU A 40 10.60 -26.50 -6.24
N GLN A 41 11.22 -25.33 -6.49
CA GLN A 41 12.50 -24.96 -5.90
C GLN A 41 12.37 -24.70 -4.39
N SER A 42 11.31 -24.02 -3.95
CA SER A 42 11.09 -23.74 -2.52
C SER A 42 10.91 -25.01 -1.69
N ALA A 43 10.39 -26.09 -2.28
CA ALA A 43 10.19 -27.39 -1.64
C ALA A 43 11.47 -28.25 -1.54
N GLN A 44 12.61 -27.79 -2.05
CA GLN A 44 13.86 -28.53 -1.97
C GLN A 44 14.32 -28.71 -0.52
N LYS A 45 15.14 -29.74 -0.27
CA LYS A 45 15.69 -29.94 1.07
C LYS A 45 16.76 -28.89 1.35
N GLN A 46 16.49 -28.08 2.37
CA GLN A 46 17.49 -27.15 2.91
C GLN A 46 18.29 -27.81 4.05
N THR A 47 19.60 -27.70 3.97
CA THR A 47 20.50 -27.90 5.12
C THR A 47 20.49 -26.66 6.02
N GLU A 48 21.34 -26.62 7.04
CA GLU A 48 21.54 -25.38 7.80
C GLU A 48 21.94 -24.24 6.85
N TYR A 49 21.30 -23.07 7.01
CA TYR A 49 21.52 -21.91 6.16
C TYR A 49 22.42 -20.91 6.89
N THR A 50 23.54 -20.56 6.25
CA THR A 50 24.55 -19.65 6.82
C THR A 50 24.83 -18.51 5.86
N PHE A 51 25.12 -17.33 6.41
CA PHE A 51 25.48 -16.12 5.68
C PHE A 51 26.59 -15.38 6.44
N PRO A 52 27.43 -14.57 5.75
CA PRO A 52 28.49 -13.79 6.39
C PRO A 52 27.89 -12.65 7.23
N GLU A 53 28.68 -12.04 8.12
CA GLU A 53 28.23 -10.86 8.88
C GLU A 53 28.18 -9.58 8.02
N LYS A 54 28.96 -9.56 6.93
CA LYS A 54 29.14 -8.39 6.07
C LYS A 54 29.09 -8.74 4.58
N PHE A 55 28.60 -7.78 3.80
CA PHE A 55 28.71 -7.73 2.35
C PHE A 55 29.42 -6.43 1.96
N THR A 56 30.47 -6.54 1.15
CA THR A 56 31.30 -5.39 0.76
C THR A 56 31.56 -5.37 -0.72
N GLY A 57 31.63 -4.17 -1.31
CA GLY A 57 32.02 -3.99 -2.69
C GLY A 57 32.02 -2.54 -3.11
N ASP A 58 32.63 -2.28 -4.27
CA ASP A 58 32.74 -0.96 -4.87
C ASP A 58 32.43 -1.06 -6.36
N TRP A 59 31.53 -0.20 -6.83
CA TRP A 59 31.17 -0.13 -8.23
C TRP A 59 31.22 1.31 -8.72
N VAL A 60 31.67 1.46 -9.96
CA VAL A 60 31.60 2.71 -10.71
C VAL A 60 31.00 2.38 -12.07
N SER A 61 29.95 3.09 -12.45
CA SER A 61 29.25 2.88 -13.71
C SER A 61 28.80 4.21 -14.32
N GLN A 62 28.08 4.14 -15.44
CA GLN A 62 27.54 5.32 -16.13
C GLN A 62 28.58 6.43 -16.37
N GLU A 63 29.70 6.05 -16.99
CA GLU A 63 30.80 6.97 -17.31
C GLU A 63 31.44 7.65 -16.07
N GLY A 64 31.32 7.03 -14.90
CA GLY A 64 31.85 7.57 -13.63
C GLY A 64 30.86 8.45 -12.88
N ARG A 65 29.63 8.61 -13.38
CA ARG A 65 28.57 9.41 -12.77
C ARG A 65 27.82 8.68 -11.66
N LEU A 66 27.84 7.35 -11.67
CA LEU A 66 27.26 6.54 -10.61
C LEU A 66 28.38 5.83 -9.83
N THR A 67 28.44 6.09 -8.53
CA THR A 67 29.25 5.33 -7.59
C THR A 67 28.36 4.58 -6.61
N ILE A 68 28.72 3.33 -6.32
CA ILE A 68 28.04 2.51 -5.32
C ILE A 68 29.13 1.97 -4.41
N HIS A 69 29.03 2.23 -3.11
CA HIS A 69 29.86 1.64 -2.07
C HIS A 69 28.99 0.75 -1.19
N ALA A 70 29.51 -0.42 -0.82
CA ALA A 70 28.87 -1.30 0.15
C ALA A 70 29.85 -1.62 1.29
N ASP A 71 29.42 -1.30 2.51
CA ASP A 71 29.91 -1.89 3.76
C ASP A 71 28.70 -2.27 4.60
N ALA A 72 27.99 -3.28 4.12
CA ALA A 72 26.66 -3.60 4.60
C ALA A 72 26.67 -4.71 5.65
N GLN A 73 25.92 -4.52 6.73
CA GLN A 73 25.62 -5.61 7.67
C GLN A 73 24.61 -6.57 7.03
N VAL A 74 24.90 -7.87 7.07
CA VAL A 74 23.95 -8.90 6.60
C VAL A 74 23.16 -9.43 7.79
N VAL A 75 21.83 -9.34 7.73
CA VAL A 75 20.94 -9.68 8.84
C VAL A 75 19.75 -10.52 8.37
N ALA A 76 19.30 -11.41 9.25
CA ALA A 76 18.05 -12.16 9.10
C ALA A 76 17.24 -12.02 10.39
N GLU A 77 16.65 -10.84 10.60
CA GLU A 77 15.93 -10.47 11.83
C GLU A 77 14.73 -11.38 12.09
N LEU A 78 14.08 -11.84 11.02
CA LEU A 78 12.99 -12.81 11.04
C LEU A 78 13.47 -14.27 11.14
N GLY A 79 14.78 -14.50 11.22
CA GLY A 79 15.42 -15.80 11.11
C GLY A 79 15.52 -16.30 9.66
N THR A 80 16.02 -17.52 9.50
CA THR A 80 16.27 -18.16 8.20
C THR A 80 15.24 -19.23 7.83
N VAL A 81 14.31 -19.51 8.74
CA VAL A 81 13.21 -20.46 8.52
C VAL A 81 11.97 -19.64 8.14
N LEU A 82 11.86 -19.33 6.85
CA LEU A 82 10.79 -18.50 6.31
C LEU A 82 9.86 -19.30 5.38
N PRO A 83 8.55 -19.04 5.41
CA PRO A 83 7.58 -19.79 4.62
C PRO A 83 7.52 -19.32 3.15
N THR A 84 6.99 -20.18 2.30
CA THR A 84 6.47 -19.81 0.97
C THR A 84 4.96 -20.03 0.98
N ALA A 85 4.19 -19.05 0.50
CA ALA A 85 2.73 -19.12 0.47
C ALA A 85 2.15 -18.52 -0.82
N THR A 86 0.88 -18.77 -1.09
CA THR A 86 0.13 -18.11 -2.17
C THR A 86 -1.04 -17.31 -1.62
N VAL A 87 -1.35 -16.19 -2.26
CA VAL A 87 -2.41 -15.27 -1.86
C VAL A 87 -3.11 -14.69 -3.09
N THR A 88 -4.36 -14.30 -2.96
CA THR A 88 -5.12 -13.60 -4.02
C THR A 88 -5.74 -12.32 -3.47
N PRO A 89 -5.96 -11.29 -4.29
CA PRO A 89 -6.79 -10.16 -3.89
C PRO A 89 -8.21 -10.63 -3.58
N ARG A 90 -8.93 -9.84 -2.78
CA ARG A 90 -10.37 -9.96 -2.59
C ARG A 90 -11.02 -8.58 -2.54
N ASP A 91 -12.32 -8.56 -2.75
CA ASP A 91 -13.15 -7.39 -2.47
C ASP A 91 -13.55 -7.37 -0.98
N PHE A 92 -13.95 -6.19 -0.50
CA PHE A 92 -14.72 -6.06 0.74
C PHE A 92 -16.07 -6.73 0.56
N THR A 93 -16.40 -7.58 1.52
CA THR A 93 -17.70 -8.24 1.66
C THR A 93 -18.65 -7.38 2.49
N GLN A 94 -19.94 -7.69 2.47
CA GLN A 94 -20.89 -7.06 3.38
C GLN A 94 -20.53 -7.31 4.86
N GLU A 95 -19.93 -8.47 5.19
CA GLU A 95 -19.47 -8.78 6.55
C GLU A 95 -18.30 -7.88 6.98
N ASP A 96 -17.40 -7.55 6.06
CA ASP A 96 -16.33 -6.56 6.31
C ASP A 96 -16.95 -5.18 6.59
N VAL A 97 -17.90 -4.74 5.75
CA VAL A 97 -18.61 -3.46 5.92
C VAL A 97 -19.32 -3.40 7.28
N ASP A 98 -20.12 -4.40 7.60
CA ASP A 98 -20.85 -4.47 8.87
C ASP A 98 -19.90 -4.41 10.08
N THR A 99 -18.75 -5.08 9.98
CA THR A 99 -17.74 -5.10 11.04
C THR A 99 -17.03 -3.76 11.16
N LEU A 100 -16.60 -3.16 10.05
CA LEU A 100 -15.97 -1.85 10.01
C LEU A 100 -16.90 -0.77 10.61
N LEU A 101 -18.15 -0.70 10.17
CA LEU A 101 -19.12 0.27 10.66
C LEU A 101 -19.42 0.04 12.16
N ARG A 102 -19.64 -1.21 12.58
CA ARG A 102 -19.91 -1.53 13.98
C ARG A 102 -18.76 -1.11 14.90
N VAL A 103 -17.51 -1.42 14.52
CA VAL A 103 -16.33 -1.18 15.37
C VAL A 103 -15.93 0.30 15.33
N LEU A 104 -15.75 0.88 14.14
CA LEU A 104 -15.21 2.23 13.98
C LEU A 104 -16.24 3.33 14.21
N LEU A 105 -17.53 3.06 13.92
CA LEU A 105 -18.62 3.99 14.25
C LEU A 105 -19.32 3.68 15.56
N LYS A 106 -18.86 2.66 16.31
CA LYS A 106 -19.45 2.24 17.60
C LYS A 106 -20.94 1.91 17.53
N GLY A 107 -21.41 1.47 16.36
CA GLY A 107 -22.82 1.16 16.09
C GLY A 107 -23.72 2.35 15.77
N GLU A 108 -23.16 3.57 15.68
CA GLU A 108 -23.90 4.73 15.19
C GLU A 108 -24.25 4.56 13.70
N PRO A 109 -25.43 5.05 13.26
CA PRO A 109 -25.87 4.93 11.88
C PRO A 109 -24.99 5.74 10.92
N LEU A 110 -24.64 5.14 9.79
CA LEU A 110 -24.04 5.82 8.66
C LEU A 110 -25.14 6.44 7.81
N TYR A 111 -25.12 7.76 7.63
CA TYR A 111 -26.09 8.48 6.83
C TYR A 111 -25.54 8.80 5.44
N SER A 112 -26.37 8.67 4.43
CA SER A 112 -26.05 9.07 3.07
C SER A 112 -25.72 10.56 2.98
N THR A 113 -24.85 10.93 2.05
CA THR A 113 -24.51 12.33 1.76
C THR A 113 -25.54 13.03 0.86
N VAL A 114 -26.58 12.33 0.40
CA VAL A 114 -27.67 12.97 -0.38
C VAL A 114 -28.35 14.05 0.45
N MET A 115 -28.67 15.16 -0.21
CA MET A 115 -29.39 16.26 0.44
C MET A 115 -30.86 15.89 0.61
N THR A 116 -31.40 16.25 1.77
CA THR A 116 -32.83 16.18 2.05
C THR A 116 -33.59 17.30 1.34
N LYS A 117 -34.92 17.17 1.27
CA LYS A 117 -35.76 18.26 0.77
C LYS A 117 -35.56 19.57 1.54
N GLN A 118 -35.38 19.48 2.86
CA GLN A 118 -35.13 20.67 3.68
C GLN A 118 -33.77 21.29 3.35
N GLU A 119 -32.70 20.50 3.19
CA GLU A 119 -31.38 21.04 2.81
C GLU A 119 -31.38 21.69 1.42
N TYR A 120 -32.14 21.15 0.47
CA TYR A 120 -32.35 21.81 -0.83
C TYR A 120 -33.14 23.12 -0.68
N GLN A 121 -34.18 23.14 0.16
CA GLN A 121 -34.93 24.36 0.46
C GLN A 121 -34.03 25.41 1.11
N ASP A 122 -33.19 25.03 2.06
CA ASP A 122 -32.22 25.92 2.71
C ASP A 122 -31.22 26.48 1.68
N SER A 123 -30.79 25.66 0.71
CA SER A 123 -29.91 26.10 -0.38
C SER A 123 -30.61 27.09 -1.32
N ILE A 124 -31.89 26.87 -1.63
CA ILE A 124 -32.72 27.82 -2.39
C ILE A 124 -32.87 29.13 -1.63
N ASP A 125 -33.12 29.07 -0.32
CA ASP A 125 -33.28 30.24 0.54
C ASP A 125 -31.97 31.02 0.65
N TYR A 126 -30.83 30.33 0.79
CA TYR A 126 -29.51 30.94 0.74
C TYR A 126 -29.27 31.64 -0.59
N VAL A 127 -29.50 30.95 -1.72
CA VAL A 127 -29.36 31.53 -3.06
C VAL A 127 -30.28 32.74 -3.26
N ASN A 128 -31.45 32.77 -2.63
CA ASN A 128 -32.36 33.92 -2.65
C ASN A 128 -31.94 35.07 -1.72
N SER A 129 -31.11 34.81 -0.72
CA SER A 129 -30.68 35.81 0.25
C SER A 129 -29.78 36.89 -0.37
N SER A 130 -29.58 37.98 0.38
CA SER A 130 -28.58 39.01 0.07
C SER A 130 -27.14 38.56 0.36
N GLU A 131 -26.95 37.41 1.02
CA GLU A 131 -25.62 36.88 1.38
C GLU A 131 -25.03 35.98 0.29
N TRP A 132 -25.86 35.55 -0.67
CA TRP A 132 -25.38 34.74 -1.78
C TRP A 132 -24.52 35.57 -2.74
N HIS A 133 -23.37 35.01 -3.08
CA HIS A 133 -22.47 35.48 -4.11
C HIS A 133 -22.02 34.30 -4.96
N THR A 134 -21.56 34.58 -6.18
CA THR A 134 -20.93 33.58 -7.03
C THR A 134 -19.50 33.30 -6.57
N ASP A 135 -18.87 32.30 -7.19
CA ASP A 135 -17.46 31.99 -6.95
C ASP A 135 -16.61 33.28 -7.02
N PRO A 136 -15.90 33.64 -5.94
CA PRO A 136 -15.08 34.85 -5.90
C PRO A 136 -13.93 34.84 -6.91
N ASP A 137 -13.53 33.65 -7.39
CA ASP A 137 -12.47 33.49 -8.40
C ASP A 137 -13.01 33.43 -9.83
N ALA A 138 -14.34 33.48 -10.02
CA ALA A 138 -14.94 33.55 -11.35
C ALA A 138 -14.74 34.93 -11.99
N PRO A 139 -14.72 35.01 -13.34
CA PRO A 139 -14.68 36.30 -14.04
C PRO A 139 -15.81 37.22 -13.58
N GLU A 140 -15.52 38.52 -13.46
CA GLU A 140 -16.48 39.53 -13.02
C GLU A 140 -17.77 39.47 -13.87
N GLN A 141 -18.90 39.18 -13.23
CA GLN A 141 -20.18 38.96 -13.89
C GLN A 141 -21.03 40.23 -13.84
N THR A 142 -21.76 40.53 -14.92
CA THR A 142 -22.73 41.63 -14.90
C THR A 142 -23.90 41.30 -13.98
N PRO A 143 -24.65 42.31 -13.48
CA PRO A 143 -25.85 42.08 -12.68
C PRO A 143 -26.85 41.13 -13.34
N GLU A 144 -27.00 41.19 -14.67
CA GLU A 144 -27.86 40.30 -15.44
C GLU A 144 -27.36 38.85 -15.42
N GLN A 145 -26.04 38.62 -15.56
CA GLN A 145 -25.44 37.29 -15.52
C GLN A 145 -25.55 36.65 -14.14
N LEU A 146 -25.41 37.44 -13.07
CA LEU A 146 -25.62 36.98 -11.69
C LEU A 146 -27.06 36.54 -11.45
N GLU A 147 -28.01 37.32 -11.95
CA GLU A 147 -29.44 37.01 -11.84
C GLU A 147 -29.83 35.78 -12.67
N GLU A 148 -29.25 35.60 -13.86
CA GLU A 148 -29.40 34.38 -14.65
C GLU A 148 -28.82 33.17 -13.89
N ARG A 149 -27.62 33.27 -13.33
CA ARG A 149 -26.99 32.20 -12.56
C ARG A 149 -27.80 31.83 -11.33
N ARG A 150 -28.37 32.82 -10.63
CA ARG A 150 -29.28 32.62 -9.50
C ARG A 150 -30.50 31.80 -9.92
N LYS A 151 -31.15 32.15 -11.04
CA LYS A 151 -32.29 31.41 -11.58
C LYS A 151 -31.93 29.98 -11.95
N GLU A 152 -30.76 29.76 -12.57
CA GLU A 152 -30.27 28.42 -12.91
C GLU A 152 -30.10 27.54 -11.66
N LEU A 153 -29.45 28.06 -10.62
CA LEU A 153 -29.23 27.32 -9.37
C LEU A 153 -30.54 27.01 -8.65
N ILE A 154 -31.46 27.97 -8.57
CA ILE A 154 -32.79 27.74 -7.98
C ILE A 154 -33.55 26.69 -8.78
N ALA A 155 -33.52 26.77 -10.11
CA ALA A 155 -34.18 25.77 -10.97
C ALA A 155 -33.58 24.37 -10.78
N TYR A 156 -32.25 24.27 -10.70
CA TYR A 156 -31.53 23.04 -10.41
C TYR A 156 -31.94 22.47 -9.05
N TYR A 157 -31.81 23.23 -7.97
CA TYR A 157 -32.17 22.76 -6.63
C TYR A 157 -33.66 22.41 -6.50
N THR A 158 -34.55 23.17 -7.15
CA THR A 158 -35.99 22.86 -7.17
C THR A 158 -36.26 21.52 -7.86
N ALA A 159 -35.55 21.23 -8.96
CA ALA A 159 -35.70 19.97 -9.67
C ALA A 159 -35.16 18.79 -8.85
N GLU A 160 -33.97 18.92 -8.25
CA GLU A 160 -33.37 17.88 -7.40
C GLU A 160 -34.21 17.62 -6.13
N MET A 161 -34.72 18.68 -5.50
CA MET A 161 -35.59 18.61 -4.32
C MET A 161 -36.85 17.76 -4.54
N ALA A 162 -37.38 17.70 -5.78
CA ALA A 162 -38.56 16.90 -6.08
C ALA A 162 -38.33 15.39 -5.88
N ASN A 163 -37.10 14.93 -6.06
CA ASN A 163 -36.69 13.52 -5.91
C ASN A 163 -35.94 13.25 -4.60
N ALA A 164 -35.61 14.30 -3.84
CA ALA A 164 -34.86 14.21 -2.60
C ALA A 164 -35.68 13.54 -1.47
N PRO A 165 -35.03 12.83 -0.55
CA PRO A 165 -35.70 12.25 0.61
C PRO A 165 -36.06 13.31 1.65
N GLU A 166 -37.02 13.01 2.53
CA GLU A 166 -37.36 13.90 3.65
C GLU A 166 -36.29 13.86 4.76
N GLU A 167 -35.75 12.68 5.02
CA GLU A 167 -34.68 12.44 6.01
C GLU A 167 -33.50 11.74 5.32
N LYS A 168 -32.29 11.92 5.85
CA LYS A 168 -31.11 11.25 5.28
C LYS A 168 -31.26 9.72 5.40
N PRO A 169 -31.18 8.97 4.30
CA PRO A 169 -31.20 7.52 4.35
C PRO A 169 -30.04 6.99 5.17
N VAL A 170 -30.29 5.93 5.94
CA VAL A 170 -29.22 5.15 6.58
C VAL A 170 -28.66 4.18 5.56
N ILE A 171 -27.34 4.10 5.46
CA ILE A 171 -26.59 3.20 4.60
C ILE A 171 -26.14 2.00 5.42
N HIS A 172 -26.47 0.80 4.97
CA HIS A 172 -26.05 -0.46 5.56
C HIS A 172 -24.92 -1.12 4.77
N GLY A 173 -24.78 -0.85 3.48
CA GLY A 173 -23.68 -1.37 2.68
C GLY A 173 -23.81 -1.09 1.19
N PHE A 174 -23.37 -2.06 0.38
CA PHE A 174 -23.27 -1.84 -1.07
C PHE A 174 -24.63 -1.77 -1.78
N GLU A 175 -25.67 -2.37 -1.21
CA GLU A 175 -27.00 -2.43 -1.84
C GLU A 175 -27.74 -1.09 -1.77
N ASP A 176 -27.49 -0.29 -0.73
CA ASP A 176 -28.25 0.94 -0.43
C ASP A 176 -27.43 2.22 -0.52
N SER A 177 -26.11 2.15 -0.80
CA SER A 177 -25.25 3.32 -1.03
C SER A 177 -25.56 4.13 -2.28
N GLY A 178 -26.35 3.57 -3.22
CA GLY A 178 -26.68 4.21 -4.50
C GLY A 178 -25.57 4.16 -5.55
N THR A 179 -24.35 3.75 -5.21
CA THR A 179 -23.23 3.57 -6.14
C THR A 179 -22.76 2.12 -6.10
N PRO A 180 -22.82 1.38 -7.24
CA PRO A 180 -22.33 0.01 -7.27
C PRO A 180 -20.87 -0.06 -6.80
N ASN A 181 -20.57 -1.03 -5.93
CA ASN A 181 -19.23 -1.28 -5.39
C ASN A 181 -18.65 -0.17 -4.50
N GLU A 182 -19.48 0.74 -3.98
CA GLU A 182 -19.05 1.76 -3.03
C GLU A 182 -20.01 1.83 -1.84
N VAL A 183 -19.52 2.16 -0.65
CA VAL A 183 -20.29 2.54 0.54
C VAL A 183 -19.71 3.86 1.01
N SER A 184 -20.53 4.91 1.04
CA SER A 184 -20.08 6.23 1.49
C SER A 184 -21.16 6.97 2.25
N GLY A 185 -20.71 7.79 3.21
CA GLY A 185 -21.62 8.49 4.10
C GLY A 185 -20.91 9.20 5.24
N ASP A 186 -21.72 9.82 6.09
CA ASP A 186 -21.31 10.53 7.29
C ASP A 186 -21.94 9.89 8.53
N ALA A 187 -21.19 9.84 9.63
CA ALA A 187 -21.69 9.42 10.93
C ALA A 187 -21.24 10.39 12.03
N THR A 188 -22.00 10.47 13.12
CA THR A 188 -21.58 11.20 14.32
C THR A 188 -21.27 10.20 15.42
N VAL A 189 -20.04 10.18 15.90
CA VAL A 189 -19.56 9.26 16.94
C VAL A 189 -19.00 10.09 18.08
N ASP A 190 -19.55 9.95 19.27
CA ASP A 190 -19.15 10.71 20.47
C ASP A 190 -19.09 12.24 20.25
N GLY A 191 -19.98 12.76 19.40
CA GLY A 191 -20.06 14.20 19.07
C GLY A 191 -19.07 14.66 17.99
N ALA A 192 -18.23 13.78 17.44
CA ALA A 192 -17.36 14.07 16.31
C ALA A 192 -17.94 13.50 15.01
N LYS A 193 -17.78 14.23 13.90
CA LYS A 193 -18.21 13.78 12.57
C LYS A 193 -17.13 12.89 11.93
N TYR A 194 -17.53 11.74 11.42
CA TYR A 194 -16.71 10.83 10.63
C TYR A 194 -17.27 10.70 9.21
N GLU A 195 -16.36 10.62 8.25
CA GLU A 195 -16.63 10.34 6.85
C GLU A 195 -16.17 8.91 6.54
N VAL A 196 -17.03 8.15 5.87
CA VAL A 196 -16.77 6.77 5.47
C VAL A 196 -16.72 6.68 3.94
N SER A 197 -15.74 5.96 3.41
CA SER A 197 -15.67 5.56 2.01
C SER A 197 -15.07 4.16 1.92
N ILE A 198 -15.85 3.19 1.47
CA ILE A 198 -15.42 1.81 1.22
C ILE A 198 -15.68 1.52 -0.25
N MET A 199 -14.67 1.08 -0.99
CA MET A 199 -14.78 0.89 -2.43
C MET A 199 -14.11 -0.39 -2.91
N ASN A 200 -14.80 -1.13 -3.76
CA ASN A 200 -14.28 -2.28 -4.50
C ASN A 200 -14.01 -1.86 -5.95
N ARG A 201 -12.75 -1.57 -6.27
CA ARG A 201 -12.33 -1.05 -7.59
C ARG A 201 -11.25 -1.90 -8.25
N PHE A 202 -11.32 -3.21 -8.04
CA PHE A 202 -10.37 -4.16 -8.58
C PHE A 202 -10.16 -4.00 -10.09
N GLY A 203 -8.89 -3.92 -10.53
CA GLY A 203 -8.53 -3.81 -11.96
C GLY A 203 -8.58 -2.39 -12.56
N GLY A 204 -8.90 -1.36 -11.77
CA GLY A 204 -8.87 0.03 -12.23
C GLY A 204 -8.19 0.98 -11.26
N TYR A 205 -8.62 0.99 -9.99
CA TYR A 205 -8.08 1.85 -8.94
C TYR A 205 -7.91 1.05 -7.64
N LEU A 206 -7.64 1.73 -6.54
CA LEU A 206 -7.47 1.12 -5.23
C LEU A 206 -8.81 0.55 -4.70
N THR A 207 -8.80 -0.69 -4.23
CA THR A 207 -9.84 -1.23 -3.35
C THR A 207 -9.46 -0.84 -1.93
N SER A 208 -10.24 0.01 -1.27
CA SER A 208 -9.89 0.54 0.07
C SER A 208 -11.12 0.84 0.93
N ALA A 209 -10.89 0.90 2.23
CA ALA A 209 -11.86 1.36 3.23
C ALA A 209 -11.22 2.47 4.07
N THR A 210 -11.80 3.67 4.02
CA THR A 210 -11.39 4.84 4.80
C THR A 210 -12.51 5.26 5.74
N ILE A 211 -12.21 5.36 7.03
CA ILE A 211 -13.09 5.93 8.05
C ILE A 211 -12.29 7.01 8.76
N VAL A 212 -12.68 8.27 8.59
CA VAL A 212 -11.84 9.40 9.02
C VAL A 212 -12.65 10.48 9.69
N ASN A 213 -12.13 11.01 10.79
CA ASN A 213 -12.68 12.17 11.47
C ASN A 213 -12.62 13.39 10.52
N SER A 214 -13.74 14.07 10.31
CA SER A 214 -13.86 15.16 9.34
C SER A 214 -12.94 16.34 9.68
N ASP A 215 -12.78 16.68 10.96
CA ASP A 215 -11.91 17.77 11.38
C ASP A 215 -10.43 17.41 11.20
N PHE A 216 -10.10 16.12 11.33
CA PHE A 216 -8.77 15.59 11.03
C PHE A 216 -8.46 15.61 9.54
N LYS A 217 -9.40 15.14 8.70
CA LYS A 217 -9.26 15.12 7.23
C LYS A 217 -9.03 16.51 6.65
N TYR A 218 -9.79 17.50 7.11
CA TYR A 218 -9.76 18.86 6.57
C TYR A 218 -8.89 19.82 7.38
N TYR A 219 -8.01 19.31 8.24
CA TYR A 219 -7.07 20.12 9.03
C TYR A 219 -7.76 21.25 9.83
N ARG A 220 -8.99 21.02 10.31
CA ARG A 220 -9.73 22.00 11.12
C ARG A 220 -9.19 22.06 12.56
N SER A 221 -8.43 21.05 12.97
CA SER A 221 -7.59 21.07 14.17
C SER A 221 -6.19 20.54 13.85
N THR A 222 -5.17 21.13 14.49
CA THR A 222 -3.77 20.70 14.40
C THR A 222 -3.20 20.20 15.72
N ASP A 223 -3.96 20.26 16.82
CA ASP A 223 -3.60 19.67 18.12
C ASP A 223 -4.70 18.71 18.57
N TRP A 224 -4.34 17.43 18.66
CA TRP A 224 -5.25 16.32 18.98
C TRP A 224 -5.08 15.81 20.40
N GLY A 225 -4.36 16.57 21.23
CA GLY A 225 -3.98 16.18 22.58
C GLY A 225 -2.90 15.10 22.58
N SER A 226 -2.04 15.11 23.59
CA SER A 226 -0.94 14.16 23.68
C SER A 226 -1.42 12.76 24.07
N ILE A 227 -0.87 11.75 23.40
CA ILE A 227 -0.97 10.33 23.74
C ILE A 227 0.43 9.71 23.68
N SER A 228 0.70 8.71 24.52
CA SER A 228 1.97 7.95 24.46
C SER A 228 2.00 6.98 23.27
N LYS A 229 3.19 6.58 22.83
CA LYS A 229 3.37 5.56 21.79
C LYS A 229 2.67 4.26 22.17
N GLU A 230 2.88 3.82 23.41
CA GLU A 230 2.38 2.57 23.94
C GLU A 230 0.85 2.56 24.03
N GLU A 231 0.25 3.69 24.45
CA GLU A 231 -1.20 3.82 24.50
C GLU A 231 -1.82 3.90 23.10
N ALA A 232 -1.17 4.58 22.15
CA ALA A 232 -1.61 4.62 20.76
C ALA A 232 -1.59 3.22 20.12
N ILE A 233 -0.50 2.47 20.31
CA ILE A 233 -0.38 1.06 19.89
C ILE A 233 -1.49 0.23 20.51
N ALA A 234 -1.69 0.31 21.84
CA ALA A 234 -2.72 -0.48 22.51
C ALA A 234 -4.14 -0.20 21.99
N LYS A 235 -4.46 1.07 21.66
CA LYS A 235 -5.77 1.43 21.08
C LYS A 235 -5.92 0.87 19.66
N ALA A 236 -4.88 0.98 18.83
CA ALA A 236 -4.89 0.47 17.47
C ALA A 236 -4.97 -1.06 17.44
N ASP A 237 -4.20 -1.76 18.28
CA ASP A 237 -4.22 -3.22 18.41
C ASP A 237 -5.62 -3.73 18.83
N ALA A 238 -6.27 -3.03 19.77
CA ALA A 238 -7.64 -3.38 20.18
C ALA A 238 -8.63 -3.28 19.01
N VAL A 239 -8.52 -2.24 18.18
CA VAL A 239 -9.34 -2.08 16.97
C VAL A 239 -9.04 -3.19 15.96
N MET A 240 -7.76 -3.46 15.67
CA MET A 240 -7.37 -4.54 14.76
C MET A 240 -7.92 -5.91 15.22
N GLN A 241 -7.89 -6.18 16.52
CA GLN A 241 -8.45 -7.38 17.11
C GLN A 241 -9.98 -7.45 16.96
N GLU A 242 -10.70 -6.36 17.24
CA GLU A 242 -12.16 -6.29 17.10
C GLU A 242 -12.63 -6.39 15.64
N LEU A 243 -11.82 -5.92 14.69
CA LEU A 243 -12.02 -6.07 13.26
C LEU A 243 -11.72 -7.50 12.76
N GLY A 244 -11.07 -8.33 13.56
CA GLY A 244 -10.67 -9.69 13.18
C GLY A 244 -9.45 -9.75 12.26
N LEU A 245 -8.65 -8.69 12.18
CA LEU A 245 -7.45 -8.58 11.33
C LEU A 245 -6.20 -9.15 12.03
N SER A 246 -6.35 -10.35 12.60
CA SER A 246 -5.30 -11.01 13.42
C SER A 246 -4.14 -11.56 12.60
N ASP A 247 -4.27 -11.62 11.29
CA ASP A 247 -3.22 -11.98 10.34
C ASP A 247 -2.33 -10.79 9.94
N MET A 248 -2.56 -9.61 10.52
CA MET A 248 -1.70 -8.43 10.35
C MET A 248 -0.87 -8.17 11.60
N VAL A 249 0.30 -7.53 11.41
CA VAL A 249 1.21 -7.12 12.49
C VAL A 249 1.62 -5.66 12.34
N LEU A 250 1.86 -4.98 13.46
CA LEU A 250 2.41 -3.63 13.48
C LEU A 250 3.84 -3.66 12.91
N ALA A 251 4.04 -3.00 11.77
CA ALA A 251 5.35 -2.87 11.14
C ALA A 251 6.04 -1.56 11.54
N ASP A 252 5.28 -0.49 11.81
CA ASP A 252 5.85 0.80 12.16
C ASP A 252 4.89 1.67 12.98
N ALA A 253 5.45 2.56 13.80
CA ALA A 253 4.70 3.51 14.61
C ALA A 253 5.53 4.79 14.79
N GLN A 254 5.01 5.88 14.23
CA GLN A 254 5.71 7.16 14.06
C GLN A 254 4.80 8.34 14.38
N THR A 255 5.40 9.53 14.49
CA THR A 255 4.67 10.79 14.59
C THR A 255 4.62 11.46 13.22
N PRO A 256 3.57 12.23 12.89
CA PRO A 256 3.55 13.05 11.69
C PRO A 256 4.69 14.09 11.70
N ARG A 257 4.92 14.72 10.55
CA ARG A 257 5.88 15.82 10.41
C ARG A 257 5.67 16.91 11.46
N GLU A 258 6.76 17.54 11.88
CA GLU A 258 6.74 18.56 12.95
C GLU A 258 5.77 19.69 12.61
N GLY A 259 4.86 20.01 13.54
CA GLY A 259 3.84 21.05 13.36
C GLY A 259 2.54 20.59 12.70
N GLU A 260 2.53 19.40 12.07
CA GLU A 260 1.31 18.78 11.57
C GLU A 260 0.70 17.85 12.62
N ARG A 261 -0.63 17.88 12.76
CA ARG A 261 -1.42 16.88 13.52
C ARG A 261 -0.80 16.50 14.88
N LYS A 262 -0.37 17.51 15.64
CA LYS A 262 0.35 17.38 16.90
C LYS A 262 -0.41 16.50 17.90
N GLY A 263 0.35 15.64 18.59
CA GLY A 263 -0.19 14.75 19.62
C GLY A 263 -0.73 13.42 19.08
N THR A 264 -0.56 13.14 17.79
CA THR A 264 -0.99 11.87 17.19
C THR A 264 0.17 10.90 16.96
N TRP A 265 -0.19 9.62 16.80
CA TRP A 265 0.68 8.56 16.28
C TRP A 265 0.05 7.97 15.03
N GLU A 266 0.88 7.71 14.03
CA GLU A 266 0.56 7.00 12.80
C GLU A 266 1.12 5.59 12.89
N LEU A 267 0.27 4.59 12.79
CA LEU A 267 0.60 3.18 12.92
C LEU A 267 0.35 2.47 11.60
N TYR A 268 1.36 1.74 11.14
CA TYR A 268 1.33 0.99 9.90
C TYR A 268 1.33 -0.50 10.19
N TYR A 269 0.27 -1.19 9.75
CA TYR A 269 0.10 -2.63 9.86
C TYR A 269 0.23 -3.27 8.49
N THR A 270 0.86 -4.44 8.46
CA THR A 270 1.12 -5.21 7.25
C THR A 270 0.65 -6.65 7.42
N PRO A 271 0.26 -7.36 6.35
CA PRO A 271 -0.04 -8.78 6.42
C PRO A 271 1.13 -9.59 6.97
N SER A 272 0.82 -10.75 7.55
CA SER A 272 1.80 -11.64 8.13
C SER A 272 1.48 -13.10 7.86
N ILE A 273 2.50 -13.96 7.94
CA ILE A 273 2.35 -15.41 7.98
C ILE A 273 2.95 -15.91 9.28
N ASN A 274 2.14 -16.50 10.15
CA ASN A 274 2.58 -16.95 11.47
C ASN A 274 3.29 -15.83 12.28
N GLY A 275 2.81 -14.58 12.15
CA GLY A 275 3.41 -13.41 12.79
C GLY A 275 4.66 -12.83 12.10
N LEU A 276 5.14 -13.45 11.00
CA LEU A 276 6.22 -12.91 10.19
C LEU A 276 5.66 -11.85 9.23
N PRO A 277 6.09 -10.57 9.30
CA PRO A 277 5.57 -9.51 8.47
C PRO A 277 5.91 -9.71 6.99
N ILE A 278 5.03 -9.23 6.11
CA ILE A 278 5.26 -9.10 4.66
C ILE A 278 5.41 -7.61 4.35
N PRO A 279 6.56 -7.00 4.70
CA PRO A 279 6.70 -5.55 4.75
C PRO A 279 6.53 -4.87 3.39
N GLY A 280 6.01 -3.64 3.46
CA GLY A 280 6.04 -2.67 2.37
C GLY A 280 7.40 -2.03 2.20
N ILE A 281 7.47 -1.07 1.30
CA ILE A 281 8.69 -0.29 1.07
C ILE A 281 8.51 1.04 1.73
N ARG A 282 9.22 1.21 2.84
CA ARG A 282 9.47 2.51 3.42
C ARG A 282 10.62 3.16 2.66
N GLU A 283 10.36 4.33 2.11
CA GLU A 283 11.37 5.25 1.61
C GLU A 283 11.48 6.40 2.61
N ASP A 284 12.69 6.68 3.08
CA ASP A 284 12.97 7.81 3.94
C ASP A 284 13.73 8.88 3.14
N ARG A 285 13.26 10.12 3.19
CA ARG A 285 13.90 11.27 2.55
C ARG A 285 14.34 12.27 3.62
N VAL A 286 15.61 12.63 3.59
CA VAL A 286 16.19 13.64 4.47
C VAL A 286 16.67 14.81 3.63
N SER A 287 16.17 16.01 3.93
CA SER A 287 16.67 17.25 3.33
C SER A 287 17.58 18.00 4.30
N SER A 288 18.64 18.59 3.77
CA SER A 288 19.48 19.54 4.49
C SER A 288 18.76 20.88 4.76
N ASP A 289 17.70 21.20 4.02
CA ASP A 289 16.85 22.37 4.28
C ASP A 289 15.94 22.08 5.49
N PRO A 290 16.11 22.80 6.63
CA PRO A 290 15.29 22.61 7.82
C PRO A 290 13.81 22.91 7.60
N ALA A 291 13.44 23.67 6.57
CA ALA A 291 12.05 23.93 6.22
C ALA A 291 11.37 22.73 5.54
N VAL A 292 12.15 21.84 4.93
CA VAL A 292 11.67 20.57 4.33
C VAL A 292 11.77 19.44 5.36
N GLY A 293 12.91 19.36 6.06
CA GLY A 293 13.15 18.38 7.12
C GLY A 293 13.22 16.93 6.60
N GLU A 294 12.72 16.02 7.44
CA GLU A 294 12.65 14.58 7.15
C GLU A 294 11.22 14.18 6.77
N ASP A 295 11.12 13.24 5.84
CA ASP A 295 9.87 12.64 5.39
C ASP A 295 10.04 11.15 5.18
N HIS A 296 8.94 10.43 5.22
CA HIS A 296 8.88 9.05 4.82
C HIS A 296 7.63 8.82 3.99
N GLN A 297 7.72 7.87 3.07
CA GLN A 297 6.55 7.37 2.35
C GLN A 297 6.60 5.86 2.27
N TYR A 298 5.42 5.26 2.19
CA TYR A 298 5.30 3.84 1.93
C TYR A 298 4.80 3.65 0.51
N TRP A 299 5.66 3.05 -0.31
CA TRP A 299 5.28 2.71 -1.67
C TRP A 299 4.36 1.49 -1.65
N THR A 300 3.15 1.68 -2.15
CA THR A 300 2.25 0.58 -2.51
C THR A 300 2.41 0.32 -4.00
N TYR A 301 2.60 -0.94 -4.40
CA TYR A 301 2.92 -1.31 -5.78
C TYR A 301 1.99 -0.65 -6.80
N ARG A 302 2.54 0.17 -7.71
CA ARG A 302 1.79 0.84 -8.80
C ARG A 302 2.36 0.39 -10.13
N SER A 303 1.55 -0.25 -10.97
CA SER A 303 1.92 -0.49 -12.37
C SER A 303 2.12 0.86 -13.06
N SER A 304 3.30 1.11 -13.63
CA SER A 304 3.55 2.26 -14.50
C SER A 304 3.11 1.91 -15.93
N GLU A 305 2.16 2.65 -16.49
CA GLU A 305 1.70 2.42 -17.87
C GLU A 305 2.80 2.68 -18.91
N GLU A 306 3.77 3.55 -18.61
CA GLU A 306 4.85 3.90 -19.55
C GLU A 306 6.01 2.89 -19.55
N THR A 307 6.30 2.26 -18.41
CA THR A 307 7.54 1.47 -18.23
C THR A 307 7.28 0.01 -17.93
N ASN A 308 6.14 -0.35 -17.32
CA ASN A 308 5.83 -1.70 -16.91
C ASN A 308 4.30 -1.95 -16.88
N ALA A 309 3.68 -1.90 -18.07
CA ALA A 309 2.26 -2.18 -18.19
C ALA A 309 1.92 -3.59 -17.69
N ASP A 310 1.10 -3.66 -16.65
CA ASP A 310 0.41 -4.86 -16.20
C ASP A 310 -1.10 -4.63 -16.31
N ALA A 311 -1.82 -5.63 -16.84
CA ALA A 311 -3.27 -5.59 -16.94
C ALA A 311 -3.96 -5.80 -15.58
N VAL A 312 -3.20 -6.16 -14.54
CA VAL A 312 -3.67 -6.33 -13.17
C VAL A 312 -2.98 -5.31 -12.27
N SER A 313 -3.77 -4.39 -11.70
CA SER A 313 -3.34 -3.52 -10.60
C SER A 313 -3.78 -4.13 -9.27
N TRP A 314 -2.81 -4.48 -8.42
CA TRP A 314 -3.05 -4.99 -7.08
C TRP A 314 -2.00 -4.44 -6.14
N TYR A 315 -2.40 -3.47 -5.32
CA TYR A 315 -1.52 -2.85 -4.35
C TYR A 315 -1.18 -3.83 -3.23
N MET A 316 -0.16 -3.50 -2.45
CA MET A 316 0.11 -4.27 -1.24
C MET A 316 -1.02 -4.02 -0.25
N GLU A 317 -1.44 -5.08 0.44
CA GLU A 317 -2.38 -4.91 1.54
C GLU A 317 -1.70 -4.20 2.70
N SER A 318 -2.39 -3.24 3.30
CA SER A 318 -1.93 -2.55 4.51
C SER A 318 -3.08 -1.90 5.25
N VAL A 319 -2.87 -1.65 6.55
CA VAL A 319 -3.77 -0.84 7.37
C VAL A 319 -2.99 0.31 8.01
N TRP A 320 -3.52 1.52 7.85
CA TRP A 320 -3.04 2.74 8.47
C TRP A 320 -4.02 3.21 9.54
N ILE A 321 -3.50 3.49 10.72
CA ILE A 321 -4.31 4.00 11.83
C ILE A 321 -3.63 5.25 12.39
N THR A 322 -4.33 6.37 12.40
CA THR A 322 -3.92 7.56 13.16
C THR A 322 -4.69 7.63 14.47
N VAL A 323 -3.96 7.73 15.58
CA VAL A 323 -4.54 7.76 16.93
C VAL A 323 -4.19 9.07 17.61
N GLY A 324 -5.19 9.75 18.16
CA GLY A 324 -5.04 10.90 19.06
C GLY A 324 -5.48 10.57 20.48
N ARG A 325 -5.44 11.57 21.37
CA ARG A 325 -5.85 11.41 22.79
C ARG A 325 -7.25 10.82 22.95
N ASP A 326 -8.20 11.27 22.12
CA ASP A 326 -9.62 10.91 22.25
C ASP A 326 -10.02 9.65 21.46
N GLY A 327 -9.11 9.05 20.66
CA GLY A 327 -9.39 7.81 19.93
C GLY A 327 -8.77 7.76 18.55
N ILE A 328 -9.36 6.90 17.69
CA ILE A 328 -8.97 6.74 16.29
C ILE A 328 -9.45 7.96 15.50
N LEU A 329 -8.53 8.65 14.82
CA LEU A 329 -8.82 9.81 13.98
C LEU A 329 -8.93 9.42 12.51
N SER A 330 -8.19 8.41 12.10
CA SER A 330 -8.21 7.88 10.73
C SER A 330 -7.94 6.38 10.78
N PHE A 331 -8.71 5.63 10.01
CA PHE A 331 -8.48 4.23 9.69
C PHE A 331 -8.54 4.10 8.17
N GLU A 332 -7.53 3.48 7.57
CA GLU A 332 -7.47 3.18 6.15
C GLU A 332 -6.99 1.75 5.96
N TRP A 333 -7.74 0.94 5.21
CA TRP A 333 -7.38 -0.42 4.85
C TRP A 333 -7.36 -0.57 3.34
N ASP A 334 -6.19 -0.91 2.81
CA ASP A 334 -5.94 -1.00 1.39
C ASP A 334 -5.80 -2.42 0.90
N SER A 335 -6.39 -2.69 -0.27
CA SER A 335 -6.20 -3.88 -1.11
C SER A 335 -6.26 -5.21 -0.36
N PRO A 336 -7.37 -5.51 0.34
CA PRO A 336 -7.50 -6.70 1.13
C PRO A 336 -7.20 -7.97 0.32
N SER A 337 -6.60 -8.95 0.99
CA SER A 337 -6.26 -10.22 0.38
C SER A 337 -6.88 -11.41 1.09
N THR A 338 -6.82 -12.56 0.45
CA THR A 338 -7.22 -13.82 1.09
C THR A 338 -6.17 -14.28 2.09
N GLU A 339 -6.60 -14.93 3.16
CA GLU A 339 -5.67 -15.58 4.09
C GLU A 339 -4.62 -16.43 3.33
N PRO A 340 -3.31 -16.21 3.58
CA PRO A 340 -2.25 -16.89 2.86
C PRO A 340 -2.33 -18.42 2.94
N VAL A 341 -2.22 -19.08 1.80
CA VAL A 341 -2.16 -20.54 1.72
C VAL A 341 -0.70 -20.97 1.71
N ILE A 342 -0.22 -21.45 2.86
CA ILE A 342 1.16 -21.94 3.03
C ILE A 342 1.39 -23.13 2.08
N LYS A 343 2.46 -23.04 1.27
CA LYS A 343 2.94 -24.11 0.40
C LYS A 343 4.07 -24.85 1.07
N GLU A 344 5.04 -24.10 1.58
CA GLU A 344 6.18 -24.63 2.33
C GLU A 344 6.31 -23.86 3.64
N ALA A 345 6.38 -24.58 4.76
CA ALA A 345 6.60 -23.96 6.07
C ALA A 345 8.06 -23.49 6.24
N GLN A 346 8.98 -24.13 5.52
CA GLN A 346 10.39 -23.75 5.42
C GLN A 346 10.80 -23.80 3.96
N THR A 347 11.06 -22.62 3.40
CA THR A 347 11.52 -22.42 2.03
C THR A 347 12.98 -22.82 1.90
N ALA A 348 13.34 -23.52 0.83
CA ALA A 348 14.72 -23.69 0.43
C ALA A 348 15.32 -22.39 -0.12
N LEU A 349 16.26 -21.81 0.61
CA LEU A 349 17.01 -20.62 0.21
C LEU A 349 18.25 -20.99 -0.62
N MET A 350 18.49 -20.25 -1.69
CA MET A 350 19.75 -20.22 -2.44
C MET A 350 20.91 -19.83 -1.51
N PRO A 351 22.08 -20.47 -1.59
CA PRO A 351 23.25 -20.08 -0.80
C PRO A 351 23.54 -18.58 -0.91
N PHE A 352 23.86 -17.94 0.23
CA PHE A 352 24.12 -16.50 0.23
C PHE A 352 25.31 -16.10 -0.65
N GLU A 353 26.30 -16.99 -0.84
CA GLU A 353 27.42 -16.73 -1.74
C GLU A 353 26.98 -16.53 -3.20
N ASP A 354 25.97 -17.28 -3.64
CA ASP A 354 25.37 -17.14 -4.96
C ASP A 354 24.56 -15.84 -5.05
N ILE A 355 23.77 -15.52 -4.01
CA ILE A 355 23.06 -14.24 -3.88
C ILE A 355 24.03 -13.05 -3.95
N ALA A 356 25.15 -13.11 -3.23
CA ALA A 356 26.18 -12.08 -3.23
C ALA A 356 26.85 -11.95 -4.61
N SER A 357 27.10 -13.06 -5.30
CA SER A 357 27.63 -13.04 -6.68
C SER A 357 26.66 -12.39 -7.66
N ILE A 358 25.35 -12.64 -7.51
CA ILE A 358 24.32 -12.01 -8.31
C ILE A 358 24.26 -10.51 -7.99
N ALA A 359 24.22 -10.13 -6.72
CA ALA A 359 24.21 -8.73 -6.30
C ALA A 359 25.42 -7.95 -6.83
N ASN A 360 26.62 -8.54 -6.77
CA ASN A 360 27.83 -7.95 -7.34
C ASN A 360 27.71 -7.62 -8.83
N THR A 361 26.91 -8.39 -9.56
CA THR A 361 26.67 -8.16 -10.99
C THR A 361 25.52 -7.19 -11.22
N MET A 362 24.46 -7.29 -10.43
CA MET A 362 23.19 -6.59 -10.68
C MET A 362 23.10 -5.20 -10.08
N LEU A 363 23.82 -4.88 -8.99
CA LEU A 363 23.80 -3.55 -8.38
C LEU A 363 24.06 -2.42 -9.40
N PRO A 364 25.15 -2.42 -10.20
CA PRO A 364 25.39 -1.36 -11.18
C PRO A 364 24.48 -1.43 -12.43
N VAL A 365 23.67 -2.49 -12.56
CA VAL A 365 22.73 -2.67 -13.68
C VAL A 365 21.33 -2.17 -13.31
N VAL A 366 20.90 -2.43 -12.08
CA VAL A 366 19.57 -2.07 -11.57
C VAL A 366 19.54 -0.64 -11.06
N VAL A 367 20.62 -0.20 -10.38
CA VAL A 367 20.75 1.18 -9.93
C VAL A 367 21.13 2.04 -11.14
N ILE A 368 20.16 2.75 -11.70
CA ILE A 368 20.36 3.55 -12.93
C ILE A 368 20.23 5.06 -12.72
N GLY A 369 19.81 5.51 -11.54
CA GLY A 369 19.61 6.93 -11.23
C GLY A 369 18.32 7.14 -10.45
N PRO A 370 17.80 8.38 -10.40
CA PRO A 370 16.51 8.70 -9.76
C PRO A 370 15.28 8.25 -10.58
N SER A 371 15.49 7.51 -11.68
CA SER A 371 14.45 7.06 -12.61
C SER A 371 14.42 5.55 -12.71
N GLU A 372 13.22 4.98 -12.87
CA GLU A 372 13.00 3.55 -13.07
C GLU A 372 13.24 3.08 -14.52
N ALA A 373 13.54 3.99 -15.46
CA ALA A 373 13.60 3.66 -16.88
C ALA A 373 14.74 4.32 -17.66
N ARG A 374 15.39 5.34 -17.11
CA ARG A 374 16.46 6.07 -17.79
C ARG A 374 17.66 6.21 -16.88
N SER A 375 18.82 5.96 -17.46
CA SER A 375 20.11 6.19 -16.82
C SER A 375 20.36 7.70 -16.60
N LEU A 376 21.22 8.08 -15.65
CA LEU A 376 21.70 9.46 -15.46
C LEU A 376 22.15 10.09 -16.80
N VAL A 377 22.98 9.37 -17.54
CA VAL A 377 23.48 9.80 -18.86
C VAL A 377 22.35 10.01 -19.87
N GLU A 378 21.25 9.25 -19.79
CA GLU A 378 20.10 9.41 -20.67
C GLU A 378 19.20 10.59 -20.26
N ILE A 379 19.00 10.80 -18.96
CA ILE A 379 18.26 11.95 -18.40
C ILE A 379 18.97 13.26 -18.74
N ASP A 380 20.28 13.30 -18.49
CA ASP A 380 21.13 14.46 -18.71
C ASP A 380 21.19 14.87 -20.20
N LYS A 381 21.19 13.88 -21.11
CA LYS A 381 21.15 14.13 -22.56
C LYS A 381 19.92 14.92 -23.00
N SER A 382 18.77 14.74 -22.34
CA SER A 382 17.56 15.49 -22.71
C SER A 382 17.54 16.91 -22.17
N ASN A 383 18.26 17.16 -21.06
CA ASN A 383 18.18 18.44 -20.35
C ASN A 383 19.42 19.34 -20.58
N GLY A 384 20.55 18.76 -21.01
CA GLY A 384 21.81 19.46 -21.21
C GLY A 384 22.66 19.58 -19.94
N ASP A 385 22.22 18.97 -18.85
CA ASP A 385 22.89 18.97 -17.55
C ASP A 385 23.88 17.81 -17.44
N GLU A 386 24.67 17.80 -16.37
CA GLU A 386 25.54 16.68 -16.02
C GLU A 386 25.37 16.40 -14.53
N THR A 387 24.80 15.24 -14.19
CA THR A 387 24.47 14.86 -12.81
C THR A 387 25.22 13.61 -12.37
N TYR A 388 25.34 13.46 -11.06
CA TYR A 388 26.06 12.37 -10.39
C TYR A 388 25.18 11.77 -9.30
N MET A 389 25.38 10.48 -9.03
CA MET A 389 24.71 9.80 -7.93
C MET A 389 25.70 8.94 -7.15
N ASP A 390 25.73 9.14 -5.84
CA ASP A 390 26.49 8.30 -4.90
C ASP A 390 25.50 7.45 -4.11
N VAL A 391 25.79 6.16 -3.95
CA VAL A 391 24.94 5.19 -3.25
C VAL A 391 25.75 4.45 -2.19
N GLU A 392 25.27 4.43 -0.96
CA GLU A 392 25.87 3.75 0.18
C GLU A 392 24.96 2.61 0.65
N ILE A 393 25.34 1.36 0.35
CA ILE A 393 24.64 0.15 0.82
C ILE A 393 25.13 -0.20 2.23
N THR A 394 24.24 -0.12 3.22
CA THR A 394 24.58 -0.27 4.64
C THR A 394 23.93 -1.46 5.32
N LYS A 395 22.89 -2.05 4.72
CA LYS A 395 22.20 -3.24 5.26
C LYS A 395 21.74 -4.18 4.15
N VAL A 396 21.97 -5.47 4.33
CA VAL A 396 21.40 -6.55 3.53
C VAL A 396 20.50 -7.38 4.44
N SER A 397 19.19 -7.37 4.22
CA SER A 397 18.23 -8.01 5.12
C SER A 397 17.40 -9.08 4.42
N LEU A 398 17.23 -10.23 5.08
CA LEU A 398 16.29 -11.26 4.65
C LEU A 398 14.89 -10.95 5.19
N SER A 399 13.91 -10.80 4.30
CA SER A 399 12.51 -10.48 4.62
C SER A 399 11.54 -11.30 3.75
N LEU A 400 10.22 -11.05 3.87
CA LEU A 400 9.21 -11.61 2.98
C LEU A 400 8.72 -10.56 1.98
N MET A 401 8.32 -11.01 0.80
CA MET A 401 7.71 -10.18 -0.22
C MET A 401 6.66 -10.96 -1.00
N ARG A 402 5.57 -10.29 -1.39
CA ARG A 402 4.63 -10.82 -2.37
C ARG A 402 5.13 -10.52 -3.78
N VAL A 403 5.43 -11.58 -4.54
CA VAL A 403 5.76 -11.51 -5.97
C VAL A 403 4.63 -12.07 -6.83
N ARG A 404 4.51 -11.64 -8.09
CA ARG A 404 3.40 -12.06 -8.96
C ARG A 404 3.78 -12.01 -10.43
N ASP A 405 3.53 -13.07 -11.20
CA ASP A 405 3.70 -12.96 -12.65
C ASP A 405 2.72 -11.93 -13.27
N LYS A 406 3.20 -11.12 -14.22
CA LYS A 406 2.38 -10.15 -14.96
C LYS A 406 1.08 -10.79 -15.46
N GLY A 407 -0.03 -10.11 -15.28
CA GLY A 407 -1.38 -10.58 -15.64
C GLY A 407 -1.98 -11.67 -14.75
N SER A 408 -1.23 -12.23 -13.79
CA SER A 408 -1.79 -13.16 -12.81
C SER A 408 -2.58 -12.43 -11.73
N LEU A 409 -3.62 -13.07 -11.18
CA LEU A 409 -4.37 -12.64 -9.99
C LEU A 409 -3.92 -13.37 -8.73
N GLN A 410 -2.87 -14.19 -8.81
CA GLN A 410 -2.33 -14.91 -7.66
C GLN A 410 -0.91 -14.43 -7.40
N GLY A 411 -0.66 -13.98 -6.17
CA GLY A 411 0.67 -13.66 -5.67
C GLY A 411 1.29 -14.87 -4.97
N THR A 412 2.61 -14.95 -5.00
CA THR A 412 3.43 -15.86 -4.20
C THR A 412 4.20 -15.04 -3.18
N ILE A 413 4.07 -15.37 -1.91
CA ILE A 413 4.85 -14.78 -0.84
C ILE A 413 6.13 -15.61 -0.70
N VAL A 414 7.27 -14.96 -0.87
CA VAL A 414 8.60 -15.59 -0.86
C VAL A 414 9.59 -14.82 0.00
N PRO A 415 10.61 -15.50 0.52
CA PRO A 415 11.76 -14.83 1.12
C PRO A 415 12.58 -14.06 0.07
N VAL A 416 13.04 -12.86 0.42
CA VAL A 416 13.87 -12.02 -0.44
C VAL A 416 15.02 -11.38 0.34
N TRP A 417 16.13 -11.15 -0.34
CA TRP A 417 17.24 -10.34 0.17
C TRP A 417 17.13 -8.92 -0.37
N ASP A 418 16.95 -7.95 0.52
CA ASP A 418 16.94 -6.52 0.19
C ASP A 418 18.29 -5.89 0.52
N PHE A 419 18.89 -5.20 -0.45
CA PHE A 419 20.11 -4.42 -0.30
C PHE A 419 19.72 -2.96 -0.10
N TRP A 420 19.64 -2.53 1.16
CA TRP A 420 19.23 -1.18 1.55
C TRP A 420 20.37 -0.21 1.36
N GLY A 421 20.09 0.88 0.65
CA GLY A 421 21.04 1.94 0.40
C GLY A 421 20.47 3.32 0.60
N THR A 422 21.35 4.25 0.93
CA THR A 422 21.10 5.69 0.91
C THR A 422 21.76 6.29 -0.32
N TRP A 423 21.03 7.06 -1.10
CA TRP A 423 21.56 7.70 -2.29
C TRP A 423 21.43 9.23 -2.25
N ASP A 424 22.39 9.90 -2.89
CA ASP A 424 22.49 11.35 -3.08
C ASP A 424 22.64 11.62 -4.59
N TRP A 425 21.67 12.30 -5.21
CA TRP A 425 21.70 12.67 -6.62
C TRP A 425 21.87 14.18 -6.74
N TYR A 426 22.92 14.61 -7.45
CA TYR A 426 23.36 15.99 -7.42
C TYR A 426 23.95 16.46 -8.75
N GLU A 427 23.99 17.78 -8.91
CA GLU A 427 24.73 18.49 -9.95
C GLU A 427 26.09 18.93 -9.40
N PRO A 428 27.19 18.81 -10.17
CA PRO A 428 28.51 19.24 -9.72
C PRO A 428 28.63 20.76 -9.77
N GLY A 429 29.38 21.32 -8.82
CA GLY A 429 29.74 22.74 -8.80
C GLY A 429 28.80 23.63 -8.00
N ASP A 430 29.17 24.91 -7.88
CA ASP A 430 28.53 25.86 -6.96
C ASP A 430 27.25 26.49 -7.53
N ASP A 431 27.03 26.38 -8.85
CA ASP A 431 25.89 26.96 -9.56
C ASP A 431 24.63 26.08 -9.50
N ALA A 432 24.73 24.87 -8.95
CA ALA A 432 23.60 23.96 -8.76
C ALA A 432 22.52 24.60 -7.89
N SER A 433 21.26 24.30 -8.21
CA SER A 433 20.14 24.66 -7.33
C SER A 433 20.35 24.08 -5.93
N ASP A 434 19.85 24.75 -4.88
CA ASP A 434 20.10 24.32 -3.50
C ASP A 434 19.69 22.86 -3.23
N SER A 435 18.63 22.37 -3.89
CA SER A 435 18.17 20.98 -3.79
C SER A 435 19.03 19.96 -4.53
N MET A 436 19.82 20.39 -5.52
CA MET A 436 20.71 19.55 -6.34
C MET A 436 22.18 19.67 -5.95
N LYS A 437 22.50 20.40 -4.87
CA LYS A 437 23.86 20.41 -4.32
C LYS A 437 24.17 19.05 -3.69
N LYS A 438 25.43 18.63 -3.81
CA LYS A 438 25.89 17.42 -3.14
C LYS A 438 25.60 17.45 -1.64
N GLY A 439 24.94 16.42 -1.14
CA GLY A 439 24.51 16.27 0.24
C GLY A 439 23.29 17.10 0.64
N ALA A 440 22.58 17.68 -0.33
CA ALA A 440 21.37 18.45 -0.05
C ALA A 440 20.17 17.57 0.27
N THR A 441 20.06 16.41 -0.39
CA THR A 441 18.96 15.46 -0.22
C THR A 441 19.49 14.04 -0.22
N TYR A 442 19.08 13.25 0.77
CA TYR A 442 19.36 11.82 0.83
C TYR A 442 18.06 11.04 0.81
N VAL A 443 18.05 9.93 0.08
CA VAL A 443 16.90 9.01 0.03
C VAL A 443 17.37 7.61 0.38
N THR A 444 16.69 6.95 1.33
CA THR A 444 17.02 5.59 1.77
C THR A 444 15.91 4.63 1.38
N GLN A 445 16.26 3.56 0.67
CA GLN A 445 15.34 2.51 0.21
C GLN A 445 16.10 1.24 -0.19
N PRO A 446 15.43 0.11 -0.49
CA PRO A 446 16.05 -1.02 -1.16
C PRO A 446 16.54 -0.63 -2.56
N MET A 447 17.85 -0.76 -2.82
CA MET A 447 18.47 -0.47 -4.12
C MET A 447 18.50 -1.70 -5.04
N LEU A 448 18.39 -2.89 -4.45
CA LEU A 448 18.28 -4.17 -5.14
C LEU A 448 17.50 -5.14 -4.24
N THR A 449 16.59 -5.91 -4.83
CA THR A 449 15.90 -7.01 -4.16
C THR A 449 16.05 -8.26 -4.99
N LEU A 450 16.55 -9.32 -4.35
CA LEU A 450 16.75 -10.64 -4.96
C LEU A 450 15.83 -11.65 -4.31
N ASN A 451 15.10 -12.41 -5.12
CA ASN A 451 14.37 -13.58 -4.64
C ASN A 451 15.36 -14.58 -4.03
N ALA A 452 15.16 -14.93 -2.75
CA ALA A 452 16.11 -15.77 -2.03
C ALA A 452 16.03 -17.26 -2.43
N ILE A 453 15.08 -17.65 -3.29
CA ILE A 453 14.95 -19.03 -3.80
C ILE A 453 15.78 -19.23 -5.08
N ASP A 454 15.72 -18.28 -6.01
CA ASP A 454 16.26 -18.43 -7.36
C ASP A 454 17.21 -17.31 -7.80
N GLY A 455 17.40 -16.29 -6.96
CA GLY A 455 18.29 -15.16 -7.23
C GLY A 455 17.75 -14.17 -8.28
N ASN A 456 16.51 -14.30 -8.73
CA ASN A 456 15.92 -13.36 -9.69
C ASN A 456 15.79 -11.96 -9.07
N VAL A 457 16.09 -10.94 -9.86
CA VAL A 457 15.81 -9.54 -9.49
C VAL A 457 14.31 -9.33 -9.48
N VAL A 458 13.80 -8.78 -8.38
CA VAL A 458 12.38 -8.45 -8.23
C VAL A 458 12.27 -6.95 -7.99
N SER A 459 11.36 -6.28 -8.69
CA SER A 459 11.05 -4.90 -8.37
C SER A 459 10.19 -4.82 -7.12
N ARG A 460 10.70 -4.19 -6.07
CA ARG A 460 9.92 -3.76 -4.91
C ARG A 460 8.83 -2.75 -5.31
N MET A 461 9.00 -1.94 -6.35
CA MET A 461 7.93 -1.03 -6.78
C MET A 461 6.79 -1.74 -7.54
N PHE A 462 7.06 -2.82 -8.27
CA PHE A 462 6.04 -3.48 -9.12
C PHE A 462 5.56 -4.85 -8.64
N GLY A 463 6.35 -5.53 -7.80
CA GLY A 463 6.01 -6.81 -7.21
C GLY A 463 6.30 -8.00 -8.13
N TYR A 464 7.22 -7.83 -9.09
CA TYR A 464 7.64 -8.87 -10.05
C TYR A 464 8.95 -8.56 -10.74
#